data_AF-A0A2N9G5B4-F1
#
_entry.id   AF-A0A2N9G5B4-F1
#
_cell.length_a   1.000
_cell.length_b   1.000
_cell.length_c   1.000
_cell.angle_alpha   90.00
_cell.angle_beta   90.00
_cell.angle_gamma   90.00
#
_symmetry.space_group_name_H-M   'P 1'
#
loop_
_entity.id
_entity.type
_entity.pdbx_description
1 polymer ?
#
loop_
_entity_poly.entity_id
_entity_poly.type
_entity_poly.pdbx_seq_one_letter_code
_entity_poly.pdbx_strand_id
1 'polypeptide(L)'
;MNRRNTDNLVENLLGDFEYEVQAPYLLYRNAVQEVNGIWFYNARECEEVANLFSRASYEVALLTIAPEYAFGSSESQQELAVVPPNSTVYYEVEMVSFDKEKESWDMNTQEKIEAAGKKKEEGNVLFKAGKYARASKKYEKAVKYIEYDSAFEEEDKKQAKALKVACNLNDAACKLKLKEYKQVEKLCTKVYILWFDVLAKNCAPRFNVK
;
A
#
# COMPACT_ATOMS: atom_id res chain seq x y z
N MET A 1 5.86 33.02 -22.14
CA MET A 1 6.31 33.71 -20.91
C MET A 1 5.34 34.83 -20.61
N ASN A 2 4.67 34.78 -19.46
CA ASN A 2 3.70 35.81 -19.05
C ASN A 2 4.47 37.07 -18.61
N ARG A 3 4.20 38.23 -19.23
CA ARG A 3 5.04 39.45 -19.11
C ARG A 3 4.73 40.32 -17.88
N ARG A 4 3.91 39.85 -16.94
CA ARG A 4 3.40 40.63 -15.80
C ARG A 4 3.86 40.15 -14.42
N ASN A 5 4.37 38.93 -14.30
CA ASN A 5 4.96 38.41 -13.07
C ASN A 5 6.14 37.49 -13.45
N THR A 6 7.31 37.72 -12.84
CA THR A 6 8.53 36.93 -13.08
C THR A 6 8.65 35.73 -12.15
N ASP A 7 7.77 35.60 -11.17
CA ASP A 7 7.80 34.52 -10.22
C ASP A 7 7.14 33.29 -10.84
N ASN A 8 7.89 32.19 -10.89
CA ASN A 8 7.35 30.90 -11.32
C ASN A 8 6.45 30.35 -10.20
N LEU A 9 5.19 30.12 -10.52
CA LEU A 9 4.24 29.46 -9.63
C LEU A 9 4.36 27.94 -9.81
N VAL A 10 4.41 27.21 -8.69
CA VAL A 10 4.40 25.74 -8.66
C VAL A 10 3.16 25.31 -7.90
N GLU A 11 2.25 24.62 -8.57
CA GLU A 11 0.98 24.17 -8.01
C GLU A 11 0.94 22.64 -7.95
N ASN A 12 0.30 22.10 -6.91
CA ASN A 12 0.07 20.66 -6.80
C ASN A 12 -1.19 20.29 -7.58
N LEU A 13 -1.04 19.43 -8.58
CA LEU A 13 -2.14 18.94 -9.43
C LEU A 13 -2.82 17.67 -8.87
N LEU A 14 -2.33 17.14 -7.75
CA LEU A 14 -2.88 15.94 -7.10
C LEU A 14 -3.93 16.32 -6.06
N GLY A 15 -5.09 15.67 -6.10
CA GLY A 15 -6.22 15.89 -5.17
C GLY A 15 -7.41 16.57 -5.85
N ASP A 16 -8.07 17.49 -5.15
CA ASP A 16 -9.28 18.22 -5.61
C ASP A 16 -8.94 19.36 -6.59
N PHE A 17 -8.04 19.12 -7.55
CA PHE A 17 -7.64 20.12 -8.53
C PHE A 17 -8.75 20.32 -9.58
N GLU A 18 -9.48 21.42 -9.46
CA GLU A 18 -10.56 21.80 -10.37
C GLU A 18 -10.08 22.84 -11.39
N TYR A 19 -10.39 22.63 -12.67
CA TYR A 19 -10.13 23.61 -13.72
C TYR A 19 -11.27 23.67 -14.74
N GLU A 20 -11.40 24.83 -15.40
CA GLU A 20 -12.37 25.10 -16.45
C GLU A 20 -11.67 25.79 -17.62
N VAL A 21 -11.97 25.35 -18.84
CA VAL A 21 -11.40 25.93 -20.06
C VAL A 21 -12.43 26.86 -20.70
N GLN A 22 -12.12 28.15 -20.73
CA GLN A 22 -12.86 29.17 -21.46
C GLN A 22 -11.89 29.87 -22.43
N ALA A 23 -11.56 29.18 -23.53
CA ALA A 23 -10.52 29.62 -24.46
C ALA A 23 -10.68 31.11 -24.83
N PRO A 24 -9.62 31.93 -24.72
CA PRO A 24 -8.20 31.55 -24.53
C PRO A 24 -7.71 31.48 -23.07
N TYR A 25 -8.62 31.34 -22.10
CA TYR A 25 -8.30 31.25 -20.67
C TYR A 25 -8.48 29.83 -20.14
N LEU A 26 -7.52 29.39 -19.32
CA LEU A 26 -7.64 28.21 -18.45
C LEU A 26 -7.76 28.72 -17.02
N LEU A 27 -8.89 28.46 -16.38
CA LEU A 27 -9.18 28.83 -15.00
C LEU A 27 -8.97 27.62 -14.11
N TYR A 28 -8.34 27.77 -12.96
CA TYR A 28 -8.17 26.66 -12.00
C TYR A 28 -8.26 27.15 -10.55
N ARG A 29 -8.62 26.25 -9.64
CA ARG A 29 -8.67 26.50 -8.20
C ARG A 29 -7.44 25.87 -7.53
N ASN A 30 -6.70 26.65 -6.75
CA ASN A 30 -5.53 26.15 -6.02
C ASN A 30 -5.90 25.55 -4.64
N ALA A 31 -4.90 25.00 -3.94
CA ALA A 31 -5.09 24.34 -2.64
C ALA A 31 -5.60 25.29 -1.53
N VAL A 32 -5.41 26.61 -1.67
CA VAL A 32 -5.94 27.63 -0.75
C VAL A 32 -7.28 28.20 -1.22
N GLN A 33 -7.95 27.54 -2.18
CA GLN A 33 -9.27 27.87 -2.70
C GLN A 33 -9.33 29.18 -3.53
N GLU A 34 -8.19 29.70 -3.98
CA GLU A 34 -8.12 30.85 -4.88
C GLU A 34 -8.29 30.43 -6.34
N VAL A 35 -9.05 31.23 -7.09
CA VAL A 35 -9.26 31.02 -8.53
C VAL A 35 -8.20 31.78 -9.31
N ASN A 36 -7.42 31.06 -10.10
CA ASN A 36 -6.34 31.57 -10.92
C ASN A 36 -6.65 31.39 -12.41
N GLY A 37 -6.14 32.29 -13.24
CA GLY A 37 -6.36 32.25 -14.69
C GLY A 37 -5.05 32.31 -15.47
N ILE A 38 -4.85 31.33 -16.35
CA ILE A 38 -3.76 31.31 -17.33
C ILE A 38 -4.33 31.74 -18.68
N TRP A 39 -3.79 32.82 -19.23
CA TRP A 39 -4.17 33.30 -20.55
C TRP A 39 -3.17 32.84 -21.61
N PHE A 40 -3.68 32.35 -22.74
CA PHE A 40 -2.88 31.85 -23.85
C PHE A 40 -3.04 32.77 -25.08
N TYR A 41 -1.94 32.99 -25.80
CA TYR A 41 -2.01 33.70 -27.09
C TYR A 41 -2.68 32.83 -28.17
N ASN A 42 -2.57 31.51 -28.04
CA ASN A 42 -3.13 30.54 -28.96
C ASN A 42 -4.14 29.65 -28.21
N ALA A 43 -5.39 29.65 -28.66
CA ALA A 43 -6.44 28.81 -28.05
C ALA A 43 -6.09 27.32 -28.08
N ARG A 44 -5.35 26.86 -29.09
CA ARG A 44 -4.90 25.46 -29.17
C ARG A 44 -3.91 25.09 -28.06
N GLU A 45 -3.04 26.02 -27.67
CA GLU A 45 -2.11 25.79 -26.54
C GLU A 45 -2.87 25.71 -25.21
N CYS A 46 -3.96 26.45 -25.07
CA CYS A 46 -4.86 26.36 -23.91
C CYS A 46 -5.47 24.96 -23.78
N GLU A 47 -5.98 24.41 -24.90
CA GLU A 47 -6.53 23.04 -24.95
C GLU A 47 -5.45 21.98 -24.70
N GLU A 48 -4.25 22.14 -25.25
CA GLU A 48 -3.13 21.22 -25.05
C GLU A 48 -2.68 21.17 -23.58
N VAL A 49 -2.63 22.31 -22.89
CA VAL A 49 -2.31 22.36 -21.45
C VAL A 49 -3.45 21.79 -20.60
N ALA A 50 -4.71 22.03 -20.97
CA ALA A 50 -5.85 21.41 -20.28
C ALA A 50 -5.81 19.89 -20.37
N ASN A 51 -5.51 19.34 -21.56
CA ASN A 51 -5.33 17.89 -21.76
C ASN A 51 -4.15 17.35 -20.94
N LEU A 52 -3.08 18.14 -20.78
CA LEU A 52 -1.96 17.77 -19.91
C LEU A 52 -2.40 17.71 -18.44
N PHE A 53 -3.21 18.67 -17.98
CA PHE A 53 -3.78 18.66 -16.62
C PHE A 53 -4.66 17.42 -16.42
N SER A 54 -5.56 17.09 -17.35
CA SER A 54 -6.38 15.86 -17.25
C SER A 54 -5.52 14.60 -17.14
N ARG A 55 -4.48 14.48 -17.97
CA ARG A 55 -3.59 13.30 -17.97
C ARG A 55 -2.71 13.21 -16.74
N ALA A 56 -2.32 14.36 -16.18
CA ALA A 56 -1.53 14.41 -14.95
C ALA A 56 -2.39 14.14 -13.70
N SER A 57 -3.68 14.50 -13.76
CA SER A 57 -4.63 14.26 -12.67
C SER A 57 -5.30 12.88 -12.73
N TYR A 58 -5.37 12.23 -13.91
CA TYR A 58 -6.02 10.93 -14.09
C TYR A 58 -5.20 10.03 -15.03
N GLU A 59 -4.55 9.00 -14.47
CA GLU A 59 -3.91 7.95 -15.26
C GLU A 59 -4.94 6.87 -15.62
N VAL A 60 -5.43 6.91 -16.86
CA VAL A 60 -6.18 5.81 -17.47
C VAL A 60 -5.21 4.90 -18.21
N ALA A 61 -5.25 3.60 -17.90
CA ALA A 61 -4.40 2.58 -18.50
C ALA A 61 -5.24 1.43 -19.08
N LEU A 62 -4.90 1.01 -20.30
CA LEU A 62 -5.45 -0.20 -20.90
C LEU A 62 -4.55 -1.39 -20.59
N LEU A 63 -5.05 -2.33 -19.80
CA LEU A 63 -4.33 -3.54 -19.38
C LEU A 63 -4.78 -4.74 -20.21
N THR A 64 -3.82 -5.46 -20.79
CA THR A 64 -4.03 -6.80 -21.37
C THR A 64 -3.51 -7.84 -20.39
N ILE A 65 -4.41 -8.62 -19.80
CA ILE A 65 -4.08 -9.58 -18.74
C ILE A 65 -4.21 -10.99 -19.30
N ALA A 66 -3.07 -11.71 -19.33
CA ALA A 66 -3.01 -13.10 -19.74
C ALA A 66 -3.81 -14.00 -18.77
N PRO A 67 -4.30 -15.17 -19.22
CA PRO A 67 -5.23 -15.98 -18.45
C PRO A 67 -4.70 -16.41 -17.08
N GLU A 68 -3.38 -16.61 -16.95
CA GLU A 68 -2.73 -17.01 -15.69
C GLU A 68 -2.84 -15.94 -14.59
N TYR A 69 -3.03 -14.68 -14.98
CA TYR A 69 -3.18 -13.54 -14.08
C TYR A 69 -4.62 -13.02 -13.98
N ALA A 70 -5.53 -13.56 -14.81
CA ALA A 70 -6.94 -13.22 -14.85
C ALA A 70 -7.80 -14.30 -14.15
N PHE A 71 -8.60 -15.04 -14.89
CA PHE A 71 -9.55 -16.04 -14.37
C PHE A 71 -9.06 -17.49 -14.46
N GLY A 72 -7.87 -17.71 -15.02
CA GLY A 72 -7.23 -19.03 -15.07
C GLY A 72 -7.98 -20.03 -15.96
N SER A 73 -7.82 -21.31 -15.63
CA SER A 73 -8.33 -22.44 -16.42
C SER A 73 -9.75 -22.87 -16.08
N SER A 74 -10.45 -22.10 -15.26
CA SER A 74 -11.83 -22.38 -14.85
C SER A 74 -12.75 -21.28 -15.36
N GLU A 75 -13.99 -21.64 -15.63
CA GLU A 75 -15.03 -20.65 -15.94
C GLU A 75 -15.26 -19.75 -14.72
N SER A 76 -15.46 -18.46 -14.98
CA SER A 76 -15.70 -17.49 -13.92
C SER A 76 -16.98 -16.70 -14.17
N GLN A 77 -17.95 -16.89 -13.27
CA GLN A 77 -19.16 -16.07 -13.21
C GLN A 77 -18.80 -14.67 -12.68
N GLN A 78 -18.86 -13.66 -13.53
CA GLN A 78 -18.81 -12.26 -13.13
C GLN A 78 -20.22 -11.70 -13.06
N GLU A 79 -20.36 -10.51 -12.47
CA GLU A 79 -21.65 -9.84 -12.30
C GLU A 79 -22.33 -9.55 -13.64
N LEU A 80 -21.56 -9.21 -14.68
CA LEU A 80 -22.06 -8.78 -15.98
C LEU A 80 -21.93 -9.84 -17.09
N ALA A 81 -21.08 -10.85 -16.90
CA ALA A 81 -20.81 -11.85 -17.93
C ALA A 81 -20.18 -13.12 -17.35
N VAL A 82 -20.24 -14.20 -18.11
CA VAL A 82 -19.47 -15.42 -17.85
C VAL A 82 -18.16 -15.33 -18.62
N VAL A 83 -17.04 -15.46 -17.93
CA VAL A 83 -15.71 -15.48 -18.55
C VAL A 83 -15.28 -16.94 -18.79
N PRO A 84 -15.07 -17.36 -20.04
CA PRO A 84 -14.64 -18.73 -20.34
C PRO A 84 -13.24 -19.04 -19.78
N PRO A 85 -12.92 -20.33 -19.56
CA PRO A 85 -11.58 -20.78 -19.21
C PRO A 85 -10.50 -20.27 -20.17
N ASN A 86 -9.32 -19.96 -19.63
CA ASN A 86 -8.13 -19.55 -20.38
C ASN A 86 -8.32 -18.28 -21.25
N SER A 87 -9.21 -17.37 -20.86
CA SER A 87 -9.46 -16.13 -21.61
C SER A 87 -8.46 -15.03 -21.24
N THR A 88 -7.88 -14.37 -22.26
CA THR A 88 -7.18 -13.08 -22.09
C THR A 88 -8.22 -11.98 -21.93
N VAL A 89 -8.06 -11.13 -20.92
CA VAL A 89 -9.00 -10.05 -20.61
C VAL A 89 -8.36 -8.68 -20.80
N TYR A 90 -9.18 -7.73 -21.22
CA TYR A 90 -8.79 -6.34 -21.44
C TYR A 90 -9.53 -5.48 -20.42
N TYR A 91 -8.79 -4.69 -19.65
CA TYR A 91 -9.35 -3.74 -18.69
C TYR A 91 -8.93 -2.33 -19.05
N GLU A 92 -9.87 -1.41 -19.03
CA GLU A 92 -9.60 0.01 -18.90
C GLU A 92 -9.65 0.34 -17.41
N VAL A 93 -8.52 0.76 -16.86
CA VAL A 93 -8.38 1.05 -15.43
C VAL A 93 -8.04 2.52 -15.27
N GLU A 94 -8.85 3.21 -14.48
CA GLU A 94 -8.61 4.59 -14.07
C GLU A 94 -8.07 4.61 -12.63
N MET A 95 -6.92 5.25 -12.43
CA MET A 95 -6.42 5.52 -11.08
C MET A 95 -7.10 6.77 -10.52
N VAL A 96 -8.18 6.57 -9.77
CA VAL A 96 -8.96 7.66 -9.16
C VAL A 96 -8.22 8.32 -7.99
N SER A 97 -7.57 7.52 -7.13
CA SER A 97 -6.78 8.03 -6.01
C SER A 97 -5.71 7.03 -5.58
N PHE A 98 -4.61 7.54 -5.03
CA PHE A 98 -3.50 6.72 -4.54
C PHE A 98 -2.93 7.28 -3.24
N ASP A 99 -3.15 6.56 -2.14
CA ASP A 99 -2.49 6.82 -0.87
C ASP A 99 -1.14 6.09 -0.84
N LYS A 100 -0.05 6.83 -1.01
CA LYS A 100 1.29 6.27 -0.87
C LYS A 100 1.50 5.84 0.59
N GLU A 101 1.69 4.54 0.80
CA GLU A 101 2.11 4.04 2.11
C GLU A 101 3.46 4.65 2.48
N LYS A 102 3.60 5.12 3.72
CA LYS A 102 4.88 5.59 4.24
C LYS A 102 5.91 4.46 4.18
N GLU A 103 7.14 4.83 3.90
CA GLU A 103 8.24 3.88 3.96
C GLU A 103 8.68 3.66 5.41
N SER A 104 9.31 2.53 5.72
CA SER A 104 9.68 2.20 7.10
C SER A 104 10.63 3.23 7.74
N TRP A 105 11.44 3.93 6.94
CA TRP A 105 12.32 4.99 7.45
C TRP A 105 11.60 6.32 7.70
N ASP A 106 10.42 6.53 7.09
CA ASP A 106 9.59 7.72 7.26
C ASP A 106 8.58 7.57 8.43
N MET A 107 8.52 6.38 9.05
CA MET A 107 7.65 6.07 10.17
C MET A 107 8.37 6.18 11.52
N ASN A 108 7.69 6.77 12.51
CA ASN A 108 8.12 6.66 13.90
C ASN A 108 7.81 5.26 14.48
N THR A 109 8.30 4.96 15.69
CA THR A 109 8.12 3.65 16.34
C THR A 109 6.65 3.25 16.49
N GLN A 110 5.78 4.18 16.90
CA GLN A 110 4.35 3.91 17.09
C GLN A 110 3.65 3.63 15.76
N GLU A 111 3.94 4.43 14.73
CA GLU A 111 3.41 4.24 13.37
C GLU A 111 3.81 2.89 12.78
N LYS A 112 5.03 2.40 13.06
CA LYS A 112 5.46 1.06 12.63
C LYS A 112 4.63 -0.05 13.25
N ILE A 113 4.37 0.04 14.55
CA ILE A 113 3.57 -0.95 15.29
C ILE A 113 2.13 -0.95 14.78
N GLU A 114 1.55 0.24 14.58
CA GLU A 114 0.20 0.39 14.03
C GLU A 114 0.10 -0.12 12.59
N ALA A 115 1.05 0.23 11.72
CA ALA A 115 1.12 -0.25 10.36
C ALA A 115 1.24 -1.79 10.30
N ALA A 116 2.08 -2.38 11.16
CA ALA A 116 2.19 -3.83 11.29
C ALA A 116 0.87 -4.47 11.75
N GLY A 117 0.20 -3.87 12.74
CA GLY A 117 -1.13 -4.28 13.21
C GLY A 117 -2.16 -4.27 12.09
N LYS A 118 -2.24 -3.19 11.32
CA LYS A 118 -3.14 -3.07 10.15
C LYS A 118 -2.86 -4.14 9.11
N LYS A 119 -1.58 -4.38 8.77
CA LYS A 119 -1.20 -5.43 7.82
C LYS A 119 -1.53 -6.84 8.30
N LYS A 120 -1.42 -7.11 9.60
CA LYS A 120 -1.89 -8.37 10.19
C LYS A 120 -3.39 -8.56 9.99
N GLU A 121 -4.21 -7.53 10.22
CA GLU A 121 -5.66 -7.62 10.01
C GLU A 121 -6.06 -7.76 8.53
N GLU A 122 -5.37 -7.07 7.61
CA GLU A 122 -5.51 -7.30 6.16
C GLU A 122 -5.22 -8.77 5.79
N GLY A 123 -4.17 -9.35 6.39
CA GLY A 123 -3.84 -10.76 6.26
C GLY A 123 -4.95 -11.68 6.78
N ASN A 124 -5.54 -11.36 7.94
CA ASN A 124 -6.62 -12.13 8.54
C ASN A 124 -7.87 -12.18 7.65
N VAL A 125 -8.22 -11.04 7.03
CA VAL A 125 -9.34 -10.97 6.07
C VAL A 125 -9.09 -11.86 4.86
N LEU A 126 -7.89 -11.78 4.28
CA LEU A 126 -7.50 -12.62 3.13
C LEU A 126 -7.43 -14.11 3.48
N PHE A 127 -6.99 -14.44 4.68
CA PHE A 127 -6.93 -15.82 5.17
C PHE A 127 -8.34 -16.42 5.27
N LYS A 128 -9.29 -15.68 5.86
CA LYS A 128 -10.70 -16.08 5.94
C LYS A 128 -11.33 -16.26 4.56
N ALA A 129 -10.91 -15.46 3.58
CA ALA A 129 -11.33 -15.58 2.18
C ALA A 129 -10.63 -16.72 1.41
N GLY A 130 -9.80 -17.55 2.06
CA GLY A 130 -9.07 -18.65 1.43
C GLY A 130 -7.90 -18.22 0.54
N LYS A 131 -7.56 -16.93 0.49
CA LYS A 131 -6.49 -16.37 -0.35
C LYS A 131 -5.13 -16.43 0.35
N TYR A 132 -4.68 -17.65 0.69
CA TYR A 132 -3.51 -17.88 1.55
C TYR A 132 -2.20 -17.25 1.05
N ALA A 133 -1.93 -17.30 -0.26
CA ALA A 133 -0.73 -16.67 -0.83
C ALA A 133 -0.73 -15.14 -0.68
N ARG A 134 -1.90 -14.49 -0.78
CA ARG A 134 -2.02 -13.04 -0.57
C ARG A 134 -1.95 -12.70 0.91
N ALA A 135 -2.58 -13.50 1.78
CA ALA A 135 -2.51 -13.35 3.23
C ALA A 135 -1.06 -13.44 3.75
N SER A 136 -0.31 -14.44 3.28
CA SER A 136 1.11 -14.64 3.60
C SER A 136 1.94 -13.38 3.35
N LYS A 137 1.83 -12.78 2.16
CA LYS A 137 2.52 -11.52 1.83
C LYS A 137 2.19 -10.36 2.78
N LYS A 138 0.97 -10.30 3.31
CA LYS A 138 0.57 -9.25 4.26
C LYS A 138 1.23 -9.46 5.63
N TYR A 139 1.31 -10.69 6.12
CA TYR A 139 2.02 -11.00 7.37
C TYR A 139 3.53 -10.77 7.25
N GLU A 140 4.14 -11.17 6.12
CA GLU A 140 5.56 -10.88 5.84
C GLU A 140 5.83 -9.37 5.88
N LYS A 141 4.95 -8.56 5.26
CA LYS A 141 5.06 -7.09 5.28
C LYS A 141 4.88 -6.52 6.70
N ALA A 142 3.95 -7.07 7.49
CA ALA A 142 3.77 -6.68 8.88
C ALA A 142 5.04 -6.88 9.71
N VAL A 143 5.70 -8.04 9.59
CA VAL A 143 6.94 -8.34 10.32
C VAL A 143 8.07 -7.40 9.89
N LYS A 144 8.18 -7.06 8.59
CA LYS A 144 9.20 -6.14 8.08
C LYS A 144 9.14 -4.75 8.71
N TYR A 145 7.94 -4.22 8.99
CA TYR A 145 7.80 -2.90 9.64
C TYR A 145 8.44 -2.84 11.03
N ILE A 146 8.43 -3.97 11.74
CA ILE A 146 8.87 -4.06 13.13
C ILE A 146 10.12 -4.92 13.30
N GLU A 147 10.77 -5.34 12.21
CA GLU A 147 11.92 -6.26 12.24
C GLU A 147 13.07 -5.67 13.08
N TYR A 148 13.45 -4.43 12.77
CA TYR A 148 14.47 -3.68 13.50
C TYR A 148 13.84 -2.84 14.62
N ASP A 149 14.06 -3.27 15.87
CA ASP A 149 13.49 -2.67 17.08
C ASP A 149 14.53 -1.96 17.98
N SER A 150 15.70 -1.60 17.41
CA SER A 150 16.78 -0.94 18.14
C SER A 150 16.38 0.42 18.74
N ALA A 151 15.46 1.13 18.07
CA ALA A 151 14.93 2.42 18.50
C ALA A 151 13.66 2.31 19.37
N PHE A 152 13.24 1.09 19.74
CA PHE A 152 11.99 0.87 20.45
C PHE A 152 12.24 0.88 21.95
N GLU A 153 11.32 1.49 22.71
CA GLU A 153 11.30 1.39 24.16
C GLU A 153 10.93 -0.04 24.59
N GLU A 154 11.20 -0.42 25.84
CA GLU A 154 10.94 -1.80 26.29
C GLU A 154 9.45 -2.19 26.20
N GLU A 155 8.52 -1.23 26.32
CA GLU A 155 7.09 -1.51 26.15
C GLU A 155 6.73 -1.75 24.67
N ASP A 156 7.25 -0.91 23.78
CA ASP A 156 7.08 -1.06 22.32
C ASP A 156 7.68 -2.36 21.82
N LYS A 157 8.83 -2.78 22.37
CA LYS A 157 9.45 -4.08 22.08
C LYS A 157 8.54 -5.24 22.48
N LYS A 158 7.81 -5.16 23.60
CA LYS A 158 6.85 -6.22 23.98
C LYS A 158 5.71 -6.30 22.96
N GLN A 159 5.14 -5.15 22.58
CA GLN A 159 4.08 -5.09 21.58
C GLN A 159 4.55 -5.61 20.22
N ALA A 160 5.71 -5.16 19.75
CA ALA A 160 6.32 -5.62 18.52
C ALA A 160 6.61 -7.13 18.55
N LYS A 161 7.15 -7.67 19.65
CA LYS A 161 7.38 -9.12 19.79
C LYS A 161 6.08 -9.92 19.73
N ALA A 162 5.03 -9.47 20.42
CA ALA A 162 3.72 -10.12 20.36
C ALA A 162 3.16 -10.13 18.92
N LEU A 163 3.28 -9.01 18.20
CA LEU A 163 2.90 -8.90 16.79
C LEU A 163 3.74 -9.80 15.88
N LYS A 164 5.08 -9.84 16.07
CA LYS A 164 5.99 -10.73 15.31
C LYS A 164 5.57 -12.18 15.47
N VAL A 165 5.28 -12.62 16.70
CA VAL A 165 4.82 -13.98 16.99
C VAL A 165 3.50 -14.27 16.28
N ALA A 166 2.51 -13.40 16.43
CA ALA A 166 1.20 -13.58 15.80
C ALA A 166 1.29 -13.65 14.27
N CYS A 167 2.05 -12.74 13.65
CA CYS A 167 2.22 -12.70 12.20
C CYS A 167 2.95 -13.94 11.67
N ASN A 168 4.03 -14.38 12.32
CA ASN A 168 4.77 -15.58 11.90
C ASN A 168 3.94 -16.86 12.04
N LEU A 169 3.11 -16.98 13.10
CA LEU A 169 2.20 -18.11 13.27
C LEU A 169 1.09 -18.11 12.20
N ASN A 170 0.50 -16.95 11.93
CA ASN A 170 -0.52 -16.83 10.89
C ASN A 170 0.05 -17.08 9.49
N ASP A 171 1.29 -16.64 9.23
CA ASP A 171 1.99 -16.94 7.99
C ASP A 171 2.31 -18.44 7.89
N ALA A 172 2.76 -19.07 8.98
CA ALA A 172 2.98 -20.52 9.02
C ALA A 172 1.69 -21.29 8.70
N ALA A 173 0.54 -20.83 9.20
CA ALA A 173 -0.76 -21.39 8.83
C ALA A 173 -1.08 -21.21 7.34
N CYS A 174 -0.75 -20.06 6.73
CA CYS A 174 -0.86 -19.86 5.28
C CYS A 174 0.02 -20.86 4.51
N LYS A 175 1.30 -20.95 4.87
CA LYS A 175 2.28 -21.84 4.23
C LYS A 175 1.90 -23.32 4.38
N LEU A 176 1.28 -23.70 5.50
CA LEU A 176 0.75 -25.05 5.71
C LEU A 176 -0.38 -25.36 4.72
N LYS A 177 -1.31 -24.41 4.50
CA LYS A 177 -2.38 -24.56 3.50
C LYS A 177 -1.84 -24.63 2.07
N LEU A 178 -0.71 -23.97 1.80
CA LEU A 178 0.01 -24.00 0.53
C LEU A 178 0.96 -25.20 0.37
N LYS A 179 1.07 -26.07 1.38
CA LYS A 179 1.99 -27.23 1.42
C LYS A 179 3.48 -26.86 1.32
N GLU A 180 3.84 -25.65 1.74
CA GLU A 180 5.21 -25.12 1.76
C GLU A 180 5.94 -25.49 3.07
N TYR A 181 6.08 -26.79 3.36
CA TYR A 181 6.51 -27.28 4.69
C TYR A 181 7.88 -26.76 5.15
N LYS A 182 8.84 -26.58 4.24
CA LYS A 182 10.17 -26.00 4.56
C LYS A 182 10.09 -24.58 5.11
N GLN A 183 9.10 -23.81 4.67
CA GLN A 183 8.90 -22.44 5.15
C GLN A 183 8.17 -22.44 6.50
N VAL A 184 7.22 -23.37 6.69
CA VAL A 184 6.53 -23.58 7.97
C VAL A 184 7.54 -23.84 9.08
N GLU A 185 8.48 -24.76 8.87
CA GLU A 185 9.53 -25.07 9.85
C GLU A 185 10.34 -23.82 10.23
N LYS A 186 10.78 -23.03 9.23
CA LYS A 186 11.51 -21.78 9.47
C LYS A 186 10.72 -20.78 10.30
N LEU A 187 9.43 -20.60 10.00
CA LEU A 187 8.56 -19.66 10.71
C LEU A 187 8.30 -20.12 12.15
N CYS A 188 8.04 -21.41 12.37
CA CYS A 188 7.87 -21.99 13.70
C CYS A 188 9.15 -21.84 14.55
N THR A 189 10.32 -22.08 13.96
CA THR A 189 11.61 -21.87 14.65
C THR A 189 11.84 -20.40 15.01
N LYS A 190 11.48 -19.45 14.13
CA LYS A 190 11.52 -18.02 14.47
C LYS A 190 10.62 -17.68 15.66
N VAL A 191 9.40 -18.23 15.70
CA VAL A 191 8.47 -18.03 16.82
C VAL A 191 9.02 -18.61 18.11
N TYR A 192 9.59 -19.81 18.05
CA TYR A 192 10.23 -20.47 19.18
C TYR A 192 11.34 -19.60 19.79
N ILE A 193 12.25 -19.08 18.95
CA ILE A 193 13.34 -18.19 19.40
C ILE A 193 12.78 -16.93 20.08
N LEU A 194 11.79 -16.27 19.47
CA LEU A 194 11.16 -15.08 20.03
C LEU A 194 10.49 -15.33 21.40
N TRP A 195 9.90 -16.51 21.58
CA TRP A 195 9.31 -16.93 22.86
C TRP A 195 10.36 -17.22 23.94
N PHE A 196 11.47 -17.86 23.56
CA PHE A 196 12.57 -18.15 24.47
C PHE A 196 13.16 -16.88 25.08
N ASP A 197 13.32 -15.81 24.29
CA ASP A 197 13.79 -14.52 24.79
C ASP A 197 12.88 -13.92 25.87
N VAL A 198 11.56 -14.13 25.76
CA VAL A 198 10.58 -13.63 26.75
C VAL A 198 10.67 -14.45 28.04
N LEU A 199 10.75 -15.77 27.92
CA LEU A 199 10.87 -16.67 29.08
C LEU A 199 12.19 -16.47 29.83
N ALA A 200 13.30 -16.32 29.10
CA ALA A 200 14.62 -16.10 29.70
C ALA A 200 14.69 -14.81 30.53
N LYS A 201 14.05 -13.72 30.08
CA LYS A 201 13.95 -12.46 30.85
C LYS A 201 13.11 -12.60 32.12
N ASN A 202 12.07 -13.43 32.10
CA ASN A 202 11.18 -13.63 33.26
C ASN A 202 11.73 -14.61 34.30
N CYS A 203 12.68 -15.47 33.92
CA CYS A 203 13.31 -16.45 34.81
C CYS A 203 14.64 -15.97 35.45
N ALA A 204 15.08 -14.73 35.21
CA ALA A 204 16.31 -14.23 35.82
C ALA A 204 16.12 -14.00 37.34
N PRO A 205 16.86 -14.71 38.22
CA PRO A 205 16.79 -14.46 39.66
C PRO A 205 17.30 -13.05 39.96
N ARG A 206 16.48 -12.24 40.65
CA ARG A 206 16.90 -10.96 41.26
C ARG A 206 17.89 -11.26 42.38
N PHE A 207 19.16 -11.44 42.04
CA PHE A 207 20.23 -11.43 43.04
C PHE A 207 20.44 -10.00 43.50
N ASN A 208 19.74 -9.64 44.58
CA ASN A 208 19.95 -8.41 45.31
C ASN A 208 21.12 -8.65 46.27
N VAL A 209 22.33 -8.27 45.85
CA VAL A 209 23.51 -8.30 46.73
C VAL A 209 23.43 -7.06 47.61
N LYS A 210 23.10 -7.25 48.88
CA LYS A 210 23.36 -6.29 49.96
C LYS A 210 24.71 -6.59 50.58
#